data_AF-A0A961RS27-F1
#
_entry.id   AF-A0A961RS27-F1
#
_cell.length_a   1.000
_cell.length_b   1.000
_cell.length_c   1.000
_cell.angle_alpha   90.00
_cell.angle_beta   90.00
_cell.angle_gamma   90.00
#
_symmetry.space_group_name_H-M   'P 1'
#
loop_
_entity.id
_entity.type
_entity.pdbx_description
1 polymer ?
#
loop_
_entity_poly.entity_id
_entity_poly.type
_entity_poly.pdbx_seq_one_letter_code
_entity_poly.pdbx_strand_id
1 'polypeptide(L)'
;RGRETPGWLAGMVKSALVQVSSLAFTSIVAGIATGLFAAWHFHRVAPMGFVANLAAMPVVSFLVMPLALVSSLLMPYGMEFLTLDALGWSIRRVVEISDWTNSFGMSGVTGAKPVTFLLLGAAGLCLITLLRSHLRFFGLLPIALMPFSFTQPKPPAILVSQDGRAVAFASVSGKLLLAYPRRNAFVSEIWLRAYSGGTAETDRAVISECNKDHCLAKLPNGLSVDIVYAPKLLAKACENADILIAPRLKWVNCKGRVPLIVLKRGDFESHGTHALTLPDGPVPNAQTPPAERRHWLEAAVITTAIQTGTRPWQRIPAPDLDSGQRRDGNFSNAGSGRRGAPEPSPDPG
;
A
#
# COMPACT_ATOMS: atom_id res chain seq x y z
N ARG A 1 25.02 46.35 -44.74
CA ARG A 1 23.97 46.08 -43.72
C ARG A 1 24.13 44.63 -43.25
N GLY A 2 25.06 44.37 -42.33
CA GLY A 2 25.26 43.06 -41.71
C GLY A 2 25.55 43.30 -40.23
N ARG A 3 24.58 43.01 -39.35
CA ARG A 3 24.79 43.07 -37.90
C ARG A 3 25.62 41.84 -37.53
N GLU A 4 26.91 42.02 -37.33
CA GLU A 4 27.74 41.02 -36.67
C GLU A 4 27.17 40.80 -35.27
N THR A 5 26.71 39.58 -34.99
CA THR A 5 26.30 39.20 -33.64
C THR A 5 27.57 39.14 -32.78
N PRO A 6 27.61 39.77 -31.59
CA PRO A 6 28.81 39.78 -30.77
C PRO A 6 29.25 38.35 -30.42
N GLY A 7 30.50 37.98 -30.72
CA GLY A 7 31.02 36.61 -30.52
C GLY A 7 30.87 36.08 -29.09
N TRP A 8 30.78 36.95 -28.08
CA TRP A 8 30.52 36.58 -26.69
C TRP A 8 29.09 36.05 -26.46
N LEU A 9 28.09 36.59 -27.16
CA LEU A 9 26.71 36.10 -27.13
C LEU A 9 26.60 34.73 -27.80
N ALA A 10 27.29 34.54 -28.92
CA ALA A 10 27.36 33.22 -29.58
C ALA A 10 28.06 32.18 -28.69
N GLY A 11 29.11 32.57 -27.96
CA GLY A 11 29.81 31.72 -26.99
C GLY A 11 28.95 31.34 -25.78
N MET A 12 28.21 32.30 -25.21
CA MET A 12 27.27 32.05 -24.10
C MET A 12 26.13 31.14 -24.51
N VAL A 13 25.53 31.36 -25.69
CA VAL A 13 24.45 30.52 -26.21
C VAL A 13 24.94 29.08 -26.44
N LYS A 14 26.15 28.91 -27.00
CA LYS A 14 26.76 27.59 -27.19
C LYS A 14 27.02 26.88 -25.85
N SER A 15 27.54 27.59 -24.85
CA SER A 15 27.78 27.05 -23.51
C SER A 15 26.48 26.64 -22.81
N ALA A 16 25.46 27.50 -22.87
CA ALA A 16 24.13 27.21 -22.34
C ALA A 16 23.49 25.99 -23.01
N LEU A 17 23.60 25.86 -24.34
CA LEU A 17 23.11 24.69 -25.07
C LEU A 17 23.82 23.39 -24.65
N VAL A 18 25.12 23.43 -24.42
CA VAL A 18 25.89 22.25 -23.94
C VAL A 18 25.44 21.87 -22.53
N GLN A 19 25.23 22.83 -21.64
CA GLN A 19 24.75 22.56 -20.27
C GLN A 19 23.32 21.99 -20.28
N VAL A 20 22.41 22.62 -21.01
CA VAL A 20 21.02 22.14 -21.13
C VAL A 20 20.97 20.74 -21.73
N SER A 21 21.77 20.45 -22.76
CA SER A 21 21.81 19.10 -23.35
C SER A 21 22.38 18.05 -22.38
N SER A 22 23.40 18.39 -21.58
CA SER A 22 23.92 17.50 -20.54
C SER A 22 22.90 17.21 -19.43
N LEU A 23 22.15 18.22 -19.00
CA LEU A 23 21.08 18.10 -18.01
C LEU A 23 19.91 17.29 -18.57
N ALA A 24 19.54 17.52 -19.82
CA ALA A 24 18.50 16.75 -20.49
C ALA A 24 18.91 15.27 -20.60
N PHE A 25 20.14 14.98 -21.01
CA PHE A 25 20.62 13.59 -21.14
C PHE A 25 20.65 12.88 -19.80
N THR A 26 21.20 13.51 -18.75
CA THR A 26 21.22 12.93 -17.40
C THR A 26 19.81 12.72 -16.84
N SER A 27 18.89 13.66 -17.07
CA SER A 27 17.49 13.51 -16.65
C SER A 27 16.77 12.39 -17.39
N ILE A 28 17.04 12.17 -18.67
CA ILE A 28 16.48 11.04 -19.43
C ILE A 28 17.01 9.72 -18.86
N VAL A 29 18.32 9.60 -18.67
CA VAL A 29 18.93 8.38 -18.11
C VAL A 29 18.41 8.10 -16.70
N ALA A 30 18.36 9.11 -15.83
CA ALA A 30 17.82 9.00 -14.48
C ALA A 30 16.32 8.65 -14.50
N GLY A 31 15.55 9.24 -15.41
CA GLY A 31 14.13 8.97 -15.59
C GLY A 31 13.84 7.54 -16.05
N ILE A 32 14.64 7.01 -16.99
CA ILE A 32 14.52 5.60 -17.42
C ILE A 32 14.88 4.66 -16.26
N ALA A 33 15.98 4.94 -15.56
CA ALA A 33 16.44 4.12 -14.44
C ALA A 33 15.41 4.07 -13.31
N THR A 34 14.90 5.22 -12.87
CA THR A 34 13.85 5.29 -11.82
C THR A 34 12.49 4.82 -12.32
N GLY A 35 12.20 5.02 -13.60
CA GLY A 35 10.97 4.58 -14.27
C GLY A 35 10.79 3.07 -14.21
N LEU A 36 11.88 2.29 -14.28
CA LEU A 36 11.84 0.84 -14.06
C LEU A 36 11.26 0.47 -12.69
N PHE A 37 11.79 1.09 -11.63
CA PHE A 37 11.33 0.83 -10.26
C PHE A 37 9.90 1.32 -10.06
N ALA A 38 9.54 2.48 -10.64
CA ALA A 38 8.19 3.00 -10.61
C ALA A 38 7.19 2.07 -11.33
N ALA A 39 7.58 1.51 -12.47
CA ALA A 39 6.76 0.56 -13.22
C ALA A 39 6.50 -0.74 -12.45
N TRP A 40 7.48 -1.19 -11.65
CA TRP A 40 7.34 -2.39 -10.83
C TRP A 40 6.53 -2.13 -9.55
N HIS A 41 6.76 -1.02 -8.85
CA HIS A 41 6.15 -0.76 -7.54
C HIS A 41 4.76 -0.09 -7.63
N PHE A 42 4.56 0.81 -8.60
CA PHE A 42 3.32 1.59 -8.75
C PHE A 42 2.49 1.19 -9.96
N HIS A 43 2.98 0.24 -10.76
CA HIS A 43 2.30 -0.26 -11.96
C HIS A 43 1.92 0.84 -12.96
N ARG A 44 2.73 1.91 -13.01
CA ARG A 44 2.53 3.05 -13.90
C ARG A 44 3.85 3.53 -14.50
N VAL A 45 3.78 4.05 -15.72
CA VAL A 45 4.87 4.76 -16.38
C VAL A 45 4.41 6.15 -16.79
N ALA A 46 5.28 7.13 -16.62
CA ALA A 46 5.06 8.52 -16.99
C ALA A 46 6.17 8.98 -17.94
N PRO A 47 6.08 8.65 -19.25
CA PRO A 47 7.05 9.06 -20.26
C PRO A 47 7.24 10.58 -20.29
N MET A 48 6.18 11.36 -20.12
CA MET A 48 6.24 12.83 -20.08
C MET A 48 6.92 13.39 -18.81
N GLY A 49 7.31 12.54 -17.85
CA GLY A 49 7.95 12.95 -16.61
C GLY A 49 9.29 13.68 -16.83
N PHE A 50 10.08 13.28 -17.84
CA PHE A 50 11.34 14.00 -18.13
C PHE A 50 11.08 15.38 -18.73
N VAL A 51 10.06 15.53 -19.57
CA VAL A 51 9.64 16.83 -20.15
C VAL A 51 9.14 17.75 -19.03
N ALA A 52 8.28 17.21 -18.15
CA ALA A 52 7.79 17.94 -16.99
C ALA A 52 8.94 18.40 -16.09
N ASN A 53 9.90 17.51 -15.81
CA ASN A 53 11.07 17.85 -15.00
C ASN A 53 11.92 18.95 -15.64
N LEU A 54 12.24 18.83 -16.93
CA LEU A 54 13.07 19.81 -17.64
C LEU A 54 12.39 21.18 -17.74
N ALA A 55 11.07 21.22 -17.91
CA ALA A 55 10.30 22.46 -17.95
C ALA A 55 10.13 23.10 -16.55
N ALA A 56 9.93 22.29 -15.51
CA ALA A 56 9.71 22.77 -14.15
C ALA A 56 11.01 23.23 -13.47
N MET A 57 12.14 22.56 -13.74
CA MET A 57 13.42 22.80 -13.05
C MET A 57 13.91 24.26 -13.09
N PRO A 58 13.83 25.00 -14.21
CA PRO A 58 14.21 26.42 -14.24
C PRO A 58 13.33 27.27 -13.32
N VAL A 59 12.01 27.05 -13.33
CA VAL A 59 11.07 27.78 -12.47
C VAL A 59 11.36 27.48 -11.00
N VAL A 60 11.55 26.19 -10.67
CA VAL A 60 11.84 25.78 -9.29
C VAL A 60 13.17 26.35 -8.80
N SER A 61 14.22 26.29 -9.62
CA SER A 61 15.57 26.67 -9.21
C SER A 61 15.76 28.19 -9.12
N PHE A 62 15.22 28.96 -10.07
CA PHE A 62 15.43 30.42 -10.12
C PHE A 62 14.38 31.21 -9.36
N LEU A 63 13.17 30.67 -9.18
CA LEU A 63 12.08 31.40 -8.54
C LEU A 63 11.67 30.74 -7.22
N VAL A 64 11.26 29.47 -7.26
CA VAL A 64 10.64 28.82 -6.08
C VAL A 64 11.64 28.71 -4.92
N MET A 65 12.83 28.14 -5.15
CA MET A 65 13.80 27.92 -4.07
C MET A 65 14.34 29.22 -3.46
N PRO A 66 14.78 30.23 -4.24
CA PRO A 66 15.24 31.49 -3.67
C PRO A 66 14.14 32.22 -2.88
N LEU A 67 12.92 32.29 -3.42
CA LEU A 67 11.79 32.93 -2.73
C LEU A 67 11.40 32.16 -1.47
N ALA A 68 11.42 30.83 -1.49
CA ALA A 68 11.16 30.01 -0.31
C ALA A 68 12.23 30.22 0.77
N LEU A 69 13.50 30.34 0.38
CA LEU A 69 14.60 30.64 1.31
C LEU A 69 14.41 32.01 1.96
N VAL A 70 14.17 33.06 1.16
CA VAL A 70 13.94 34.41 1.65
C VAL A 70 12.70 34.44 2.57
N SER A 71 11.60 33.79 2.17
CA SER A 71 10.39 33.69 2.99
C SER A 71 10.65 33.01 4.34
N SER A 72 11.46 31.95 4.37
CA SER A 72 11.85 31.26 5.60
C SER A 72 12.68 32.17 6.53
N LEU A 73 13.56 32.98 5.95
CA LEU A 73 14.37 33.96 6.70
C LEU A 73 13.55 35.14 7.23
N LEU A 74 12.45 35.52 6.57
CA LEU A 74 11.57 36.61 6.98
C LEU A 74 10.52 36.19 8.03
N MET A 75 10.25 34.89 8.15
CA MET A 75 9.30 34.33 9.12
C MET A 75 9.56 34.72 10.59
N PRO A 76 10.79 34.72 11.13
CA PRO A 76 11.02 35.19 12.50
C PRO A 76 10.72 36.68 12.71
N TYR A 77 10.65 37.47 11.64
CA TYR A 77 10.35 38.90 11.68
C TYR A 77 8.86 39.21 11.39
N GLY A 78 8.04 38.22 11.05
CA GLY A 78 6.64 38.40 10.67
C GLY A 78 6.45 39.11 9.32
N MET A 79 7.47 39.15 8.47
CA MET A 79 7.47 39.86 7.18
C MET A 79 7.36 38.91 5.97
N GLU A 80 7.04 37.64 6.18
CA GLU A 80 6.98 36.62 5.12
C GLU A 80 5.96 36.94 4.02
N PHE A 81 4.93 37.74 4.34
CA PHE A 81 3.90 38.15 3.39
C PHE A 81 4.46 38.84 2.14
N LEU A 82 5.62 39.52 2.23
CA LEU A 82 6.26 40.16 1.08
C LEU A 82 6.70 39.15 0.01
N THR A 83 7.14 37.97 0.43
CA THR A 83 7.65 36.93 -0.46
C THR A 83 6.64 35.84 -0.78
N LEU A 84 5.65 35.63 0.09
CA LEU A 84 4.65 34.57 -0.08
C LEU A 84 3.81 34.73 -1.34
N ASP A 85 3.47 35.94 -1.76
CA ASP A 85 2.67 36.14 -2.97
C ASP A 85 3.47 35.82 -4.24
N ALA A 86 4.74 36.25 -4.28
CA ALA A 86 5.68 35.88 -5.35
C ALA A 86 5.95 34.36 -5.38
N LEU A 87 6.09 33.73 -4.21
CA LEU A 87 6.25 32.28 -4.09
C LEU A 87 4.99 31.56 -4.60
N GLY A 88 3.80 32.02 -4.23
CA GLY A 88 2.53 31.49 -4.73
C GLY A 88 2.42 31.61 -6.26
N TRP A 89 2.86 32.73 -6.83
CA TRP A 89 2.93 32.90 -8.29
C TRP A 89 3.87 31.88 -8.95
N SER A 90 5.05 31.65 -8.37
CA SER A 90 6.02 30.68 -8.89
C SER A 90 5.49 29.24 -8.84
N ILE A 91 4.77 28.86 -7.78
CA ILE A 91 4.14 27.54 -7.66
C ILE A 91 3.03 27.36 -8.70
N ARG A 92 2.21 28.39 -8.95
CA ARG A 92 1.18 28.36 -10.01
C ARG A 92 1.77 28.06 -11.39
N ARG A 93 2.96 28.62 -11.71
CA ARG A 93 3.67 28.30 -12.96
C ARG A 93 4.07 26.83 -13.05
N VAL A 94 4.50 26.21 -11.94
CA VAL A 94 4.82 24.78 -11.89
C VAL A 94 3.57 23.91 -12.08
N VAL A 95 2.43 24.32 -11.51
CA VAL A 95 1.14 23.65 -11.72
C VAL A 95 0.70 23.73 -13.19
N GLU A 96 0.82 24.89 -13.82
CA GLU A 96 0.50 25.04 -15.25
C GLU A 96 1.36 24.13 -16.15
N ILE A 97 2.64 23.98 -15.84
CA ILE A 97 3.52 23.04 -16.54
C ILE A 97 3.05 21.58 -16.32
N SER A 98 2.59 21.27 -15.11
CA SER A 98 2.07 19.94 -14.77
C SER A 98 0.77 19.66 -15.52
N ASP A 99 -0.16 20.62 -15.57
CA ASP A 99 -1.42 20.49 -16.31
C ASP A 99 -1.17 20.40 -17.81
N TRP A 100 -0.25 21.20 -18.34
CA TRP A 100 0.18 21.13 -19.74
C TRP A 100 0.76 19.75 -20.09
N THR A 101 1.65 19.21 -19.27
CA THR A 101 2.22 17.87 -19.51
C THR A 101 1.21 16.75 -19.33
N ASN A 102 0.24 16.90 -18.42
CA ASN A 102 -0.85 15.95 -18.22
C ASN A 102 -1.84 15.95 -19.40
N SER A 103 -2.02 17.09 -20.08
CA SER A 103 -2.93 17.21 -21.23
C SER A 103 -2.60 16.27 -22.40
N PHE A 104 -1.34 15.81 -22.50
CA PHE A 104 -0.91 14.84 -23.50
C PHE A 104 -1.38 13.41 -23.21
N GLY A 105 -1.89 13.11 -22.01
CA GLY A 105 -2.50 11.83 -21.65
C GLY A 105 -1.58 10.60 -21.75
N MET A 106 -0.26 10.80 -21.87
CA MET A 106 0.69 9.73 -22.19
C MET A 106 1.10 8.88 -20.97
N SER A 107 0.27 8.80 -19.93
CA SER A 107 0.51 7.91 -18.78
C SER A 107 0.02 6.49 -19.10
N GLY A 108 0.88 5.49 -18.87
CA GLY A 108 0.57 4.09 -19.14
C GLY A 108 0.43 3.27 -17.86
N VAL A 109 -0.58 2.39 -17.81
CA VAL A 109 -0.69 1.35 -16.79
C VAL A 109 0.11 0.13 -17.25
N THR A 110 1.08 -0.31 -16.47
CA THR A 110 1.98 -1.41 -16.84
C THR A 110 1.50 -2.78 -16.36
N GLY A 111 0.65 -2.80 -15.32
CA GLY A 111 0.25 -4.02 -14.62
C GLY A 111 1.34 -4.56 -13.68
N ALA A 112 0.96 -5.56 -12.89
CA ALA A 112 1.88 -6.32 -12.06
C ALA A 112 2.95 -7.02 -12.91
N LYS A 113 4.20 -6.94 -12.44
CA LYS A 113 5.37 -7.55 -13.08
C LYS A 113 6.06 -8.49 -12.09
N PRO A 114 6.61 -9.62 -12.56
CA PRO A 114 7.34 -10.52 -11.69
C PRO A 114 8.63 -9.87 -11.17
N VAL A 115 9.17 -10.40 -10.08
CA VAL A 115 10.43 -9.92 -9.50
C VAL A 115 11.59 -10.05 -10.51
N THR A 116 11.55 -11.04 -11.40
CA THR A 116 12.54 -11.24 -12.46
C THR A 116 12.68 -10.02 -13.37
N PHE A 117 11.58 -9.30 -13.66
CA PHE A 117 11.63 -8.05 -14.44
C PHE A 117 12.48 -6.98 -13.74
N LEU A 118 12.29 -6.83 -12.43
CA LEU A 118 13.06 -5.88 -11.62
C LEU A 118 14.53 -6.28 -11.54
N LEU A 119 14.81 -7.57 -11.31
CA LEU A 119 16.17 -8.09 -11.20
C LEU A 119 16.95 -7.95 -12.50
N LEU A 120 16.34 -8.27 -13.64
CA LEU A 120 16.96 -8.12 -14.97
C LEU A 120 17.26 -6.65 -15.27
N GLY A 121 16.30 -5.75 -15.03
CA GLY A 121 16.49 -4.32 -15.26
C GLY A 121 17.54 -3.71 -14.32
N ALA A 122 17.53 -4.08 -13.04
CA ALA A 122 18.53 -3.63 -12.06
C ALA A 122 19.93 -4.16 -12.39
N ALA A 123 20.05 -5.44 -12.76
CA ALA A 123 21.33 -6.04 -13.17
C ALA A 123 21.89 -5.33 -14.42
N GLY A 124 21.04 -5.07 -15.43
CA GLY A 124 21.44 -4.35 -16.63
C GLY A 124 21.90 -2.92 -16.35
N LEU A 125 21.15 -2.17 -15.53
CA LEU A 125 21.54 -0.83 -15.09
C LEU A 125 22.87 -0.85 -14.32
N CYS A 126 23.04 -1.77 -13.38
CA CYS A 126 24.29 -1.93 -12.63
C CYS A 126 25.47 -2.24 -13.56
N LEU A 127 25.31 -3.17 -14.50
CA LEU A 127 26.38 -3.54 -15.43
C LEU A 127 26.78 -2.38 -16.36
N ILE A 128 25.81 -1.61 -16.85
CA ILE A 128 26.07 -0.46 -17.73
C ILE A 128 26.75 0.69 -16.96
N THR A 129 26.38 0.91 -15.69
CA THR A 129 26.83 2.06 -14.90
C THR A 129 28.12 1.80 -14.13
N LEU A 130 28.36 0.58 -13.66
CA LEU A 130 29.53 0.24 -12.84
C LEU A 130 30.75 -0.15 -13.69
N LEU A 131 30.56 -0.78 -14.85
CA LEU A 131 31.68 -1.23 -15.67
C LEU A 131 32.19 -0.10 -16.57
N ARG A 132 33.50 0.15 -16.52
CA ARG A 132 34.18 1.17 -17.34
C ARG A 132 34.61 0.65 -18.71
N SER A 133 34.81 -0.66 -18.87
CA SER A 133 35.26 -1.28 -20.13
C SER A 133 34.10 -1.53 -21.11
N HIS A 134 34.41 -1.95 -22.34
CA HIS A 134 33.40 -2.38 -23.33
C HIS A 134 32.49 -3.52 -22.82
N LEU A 135 32.86 -4.18 -21.72
CA LEU A 135 32.01 -5.16 -21.05
C LEU A 135 30.68 -4.55 -20.57
N ARG A 136 30.57 -3.23 -20.42
CA ARG A 136 29.30 -2.55 -20.08
C ARG A 136 28.16 -2.89 -21.03
N PHE A 137 28.47 -3.21 -22.31
CA PHE A 137 27.46 -3.57 -23.29
C PHE A 137 26.83 -4.95 -23.01
N PHE A 138 27.46 -5.81 -22.20
CA PHE A 138 26.79 -7.02 -21.70
C PHE A 138 25.57 -6.69 -20.84
N GLY A 139 25.51 -5.50 -20.23
CA GLY A 139 24.32 -5.04 -19.52
C GLY A 139 23.11 -4.77 -20.41
N LEU A 140 23.28 -4.65 -21.74
CA LEU A 140 22.15 -4.59 -22.67
C LEU A 140 21.41 -5.93 -22.79
N LEU A 141 22.10 -7.05 -22.55
CA LEU A 141 21.52 -8.39 -22.63
C LEU A 141 20.40 -8.62 -21.61
N PRO A 142 20.58 -8.40 -20.29
CA PRO A 142 19.47 -8.55 -19.34
C PRO A 142 18.35 -7.52 -19.58
N ILE A 143 18.66 -6.32 -20.06
CA ILE A 143 17.64 -5.33 -20.45
C ILE A 143 16.82 -5.84 -21.64
N ALA A 144 17.46 -6.44 -22.64
CA ALA A 144 16.79 -7.01 -23.80
C ALA A 144 15.91 -8.23 -23.44
N LEU A 145 16.27 -8.98 -22.39
CA LEU A 145 15.50 -10.12 -21.89
C LEU A 145 14.30 -9.72 -21.01
N MET A 146 14.31 -8.52 -20.46
CA MET A 146 13.24 -7.97 -19.61
C MET A 146 11.82 -8.08 -20.22
N PRO A 147 11.56 -7.71 -21.50
CA PRO A 147 10.25 -7.88 -22.13
C PRO A 147 9.80 -9.35 -22.24
N PHE A 148 10.73 -10.30 -22.33
CA PHE A 148 10.40 -11.73 -22.40
C PHE A 148 10.00 -12.31 -21.04
N SER A 149 10.35 -11.65 -19.94
CA SER A 149 9.91 -12.02 -18.59
C SER A 149 8.48 -11.53 -18.25
N PHE A 150 7.70 -11.08 -19.23
CA PHE A 150 6.35 -10.58 -19.01
C PHE A 150 5.37 -11.73 -18.75
N THR A 151 5.23 -12.10 -17.48
CA THR A 151 4.08 -12.86 -16.99
C THR A 151 3.23 -11.92 -16.13
N GLN A 152 1.97 -11.69 -16.51
CA GLN A 152 1.05 -10.98 -15.63
C GLN A 152 0.63 -11.95 -14.51
N PRO A 153 0.97 -11.66 -13.24
CA PRO A 153 0.53 -12.48 -12.13
C PRO A 153 -0.99 -12.41 -12.02
N LYS A 154 -1.64 -13.55 -11.76
CA LYS A 154 -3.06 -13.57 -11.41
C LYS A 154 -3.28 -12.80 -10.10
N PRO A 155 -4.37 -12.03 -9.96
CA PRO A 155 -4.72 -11.43 -8.68
C PRO A 155 -4.99 -12.51 -7.63
N PRO A 156 -4.57 -12.31 -6.38
CA PRO A 156 -5.02 -13.16 -5.27
C PRO A 156 -6.53 -12.96 -5.05
N ALA A 157 -7.18 -13.97 -4.46
CA ALA A 157 -8.63 -13.98 -4.30
C ALA A 157 -9.14 -12.81 -3.44
N ILE A 158 -8.39 -12.44 -2.40
CA ILE A 158 -8.72 -11.32 -1.51
C ILE A 158 -7.44 -10.51 -1.24
N LEU A 159 -7.54 -9.19 -1.34
CA LEU A 159 -6.51 -8.23 -0.90
C LEU A 159 -7.07 -7.37 0.22
N VAL A 160 -6.33 -7.26 1.32
CA VAL A 160 -6.68 -6.42 2.46
C VAL A 160 -5.52 -5.51 2.81
N SER A 161 -5.76 -4.20 2.82
CA SER A 161 -4.73 -3.19 3.11
C SER A 161 -4.22 -3.32 4.54
N GLN A 162 -3.03 -2.81 4.83
CA GLN A 162 -2.47 -2.76 6.18
C GLN A 162 -3.42 -2.19 7.25
N ASP A 163 -4.21 -1.15 6.93
CA ASP A 163 -5.19 -0.60 7.88
C ASP A 163 -6.56 -1.33 7.87
N GLY A 164 -6.70 -2.36 7.04
CA GLY A 164 -7.95 -3.05 6.70
C GLY A 164 -9.07 -2.15 6.17
N ARG A 165 -8.73 -0.94 5.69
CA ARG A 165 -9.69 0.04 5.17
C ARG A 165 -10.06 -0.19 3.70
N ALA A 166 -9.12 -0.70 2.90
CA ALA A 166 -9.37 -1.15 1.54
C ALA A 166 -9.37 -2.69 1.52
N VAL A 167 -10.43 -3.24 0.94
CA VAL A 167 -10.57 -4.67 0.68
C VAL A 167 -10.97 -4.83 -0.79
N ALA A 168 -10.27 -5.71 -1.50
CA ALA A 168 -10.55 -6.06 -2.88
C ALA A 168 -10.74 -7.56 -3.04
N PHE A 169 -11.59 -7.95 -3.99
CA PHE A 169 -11.90 -9.33 -4.34
C PHE A 169 -11.57 -9.58 -5.82
N ALA A 170 -11.01 -10.74 -6.13
CA ALA A 170 -10.83 -11.14 -7.52
C ALA A 170 -12.16 -11.62 -8.13
N SER A 171 -12.47 -11.11 -9.31
CA SER A 171 -13.58 -11.52 -10.15
C SER A 171 -13.23 -12.73 -11.01
N VAL A 172 -14.24 -13.40 -11.56
CA VAL A 172 -14.07 -14.47 -12.57
C VAL A 172 -13.37 -13.93 -13.82
N SER A 173 -13.56 -12.65 -14.13
CA SER A 173 -12.93 -11.96 -15.26
C SER A 173 -11.42 -11.74 -15.08
N GLY A 174 -10.88 -11.99 -13.88
CA GLY A 174 -9.49 -11.67 -13.52
C GLY A 174 -9.26 -10.20 -13.14
N LYS A 175 -10.32 -9.38 -13.06
CA LYS A 175 -10.27 -8.01 -12.52
C LYS A 175 -10.60 -7.96 -11.03
N LEU A 176 -10.34 -6.81 -10.40
CA LEU A 176 -10.60 -6.57 -8.99
C LEU A 176 -11.91 -5.80 -8.78
N LEU A 177 -12.63 -6.23 -7.74
CA LEU A 177 -13.83 -5.63 -7.20
C LEU A 177 -13.49 -4.99 -5.85
N LEU A 178 -13.91 -3.74 -5.62
CA LEU A 178 -13.58 -3.02 -4.38
C LEU A 178 -14.80 -2.90 -3.46
N ALA A 179 -14.66 -3.34 -2.20
CA ALA A 179 -15.71 -3.14 -1.19
C ALA A 179 -15.87 -1.67 -0.79
N TYR A 180 -14.76 -0.96 -0.64
CA TYR A 180 -14.71 0.43 -0.17
C TYR A 180 -13.69 1.27 -0.95
N PRO A 181 -13.97 1.63 -2.20
CA PRO A 181 -13.01 2.33 -3.06
C PRO A 181 -12.50 3.65 -2.48
N ARG A 182 -13.33 4.38 -1.71
CA ARG A 182 -12.98 5.70 -1.17
C ARG A 182 -12.23 5.69 0.17
N ARG A 183 -12.20 4.56 0.90
CA ARG A 183 -11.61 4.53 2.25
C ARG A 183 -10.09 4.55 2.25
N ASN A 184 -9.47 4.04 1.18
CA ASN A 184 -8.05 4.15 0.93
C ASN A 184 -7.82 4.17 -0.59
N ALA A 185 -8.12 5.33 -1.20
CA ALA A 185 -8.07 5.52 -2.64
C ALA A 185 -6.69 5.20 -3.22
N PHE A 186 -5.63 5.65 -2.55
CA PHE A 186 -4.24 5.44 -2.96
C PHE A 186 -3.90 3.95 -3.13
N VAL A 187 -4.14 3.14 -2.10
CA VAL A 187 -3.86 1.69 -2.15
C VAL A 187 -4.74 1.00 -3.17
N SER A 188 -6.04 1.36 -3.22
CA SER A 188 -6.95 0.77 -4.19
C SER A 188 -6.52 1.05 -5.64
N GLU A 189 -6.05 2.26 -5.93
CA GLU A 189 -5.63 2.64 -7.27
C GLU A 189 -4.36 1.87 -7.69
N ILE A 190 -3.41 1.65 -6.76
CA ILE A 190 -2.24 0.80 -7.01
C ILE A 190 -2.67 -0.63 -7.39
N TRP A 191 -3.60 -1.23 -6.66
CA TRP A 191 -4.09 -2.58 -6.96
C TRP A 191 -4.85 -2.65 -8.28
N LEU A 192 -5.68 -1.64 -8.58
CA LEU A 192 -6.38 -1.57 -9.86
C LEU A 192 -5.40 -1.43 -11.02
N ARG A 193 -4.34 -0.63 -10.88
CA ARG A 193 -3.28 -0.55 -11.89
C ARG A 193 -2.52 -1.87 -12.02
N ALA A 194 -2.31 -2.59 -10.92
CA ALA A 194 -1.62 -3.88 -10.90
C ALA A 194 -2.40 -4.96 -11.68
N TYR A 195 -3.71 -5.08 -11.44
CA TYR A 195 -4.48 -6.25 -11.90
C TYR A 195 -5.68 -5.93 -12.80
N SER A 196 -6.10 -4.67 -12.92
CA SER A 196 -7.37 -4.31 -13.58
C SER A 196 -7.24 -3.13 -14.55
N GLY A 197 -6.02 -2.84 -15.01
CA GLY A 197 -5.77 -1.75 -15.96
C GLY A 197 -6.14 -0.36 -15.42
N GLY A 198 -6.25 -0.20 -14.10
CA GLY A 198 -6.59 1.07 -13.43
C GLY A 198 -8.08 1.29 -13.19
N THR A 199 -8.96 0.37 -13.60
CA THR A 199 -10.42 0.50 -13.38
C THR A 199 -10.98 -0.64 -12.56
N ALA A 200 -11.86 -0.32 -11.61
CA ALA A 200 -12.54 -1.34 -10.82
C ALA A 200 -13.67 -1.97 -11.63
N GLU A 201 -13.81 -3.28 -11.52
CA GLU A 201 -15.05 -3.93 -11.96
C GLU A 201 -16.16 -3.61 -10.95
N THR A 202 -17.39 -3.53 -11.43
CA THR A 202 -18.56 -3.29 -10.58
C THR A 202 -19.53 -4.45 -10.75
N ASP A 203 -19.20 -5.59 -10.15
CA ASP A 203 -20.11 -6.72 -10.07
C ASP A 203 -20.80 -6.74 -8.70
N ARG A 204 -22.12 -6.53 -8.73
CA ARG A 204 -22.98 -6.57 -7.53
C ARG A 204 -23.31 -8.00 -7.11
N ALA A 205 -23.02 -9.01 -7.93
CA ALA A 205 -23.24 -10.41 -7.56
C ALA A 205 -22.23 -10.86 -6.48
N VAL A 206 -21.00 -10.35 -6.54
CA VAL A 206 -19.93 -10.68 -5.59
C VAL A 206 -20.03 -9.85 -4.31
N ILE A 207 -20.40 -8.57 -4.39
CA ILE A 207 -20.43 -7.66 -3.24
C ILE A 207 -21.88 -7.30 -2.88
N SER A 208 -22.34 -7.73 -1.71
CA SER A 208 -23.70 -7.55 -1.21
C SER A 208 -23.74 -6.84 0.15
N GLU A 209 -24.78 -6.04 0.41
CA GLU A 209 -25.02 -5.42 1.72
C GLU A 209 -23.87 -4.56 2.32
N CYS A 210 -23.12 -3.81 1.50
CA CYS A 210 -22.02 -3.01 2.02
C CYS A 210 -22.46 -1.64 2.53
N ASN A 211 -22.42 -1.47 3.86
CA ASN A 211 -22.59 -0.22 4.58
C ASN A 211 -21.26 0.22 5.21
N LYS A 212 -21.24 1.33 5.96
CA LYS A 212 -20.05 1.87 6.62
C LYS A 212 -19.41 0.87 7.59
N ASP A 213 -20.19 0.04 8.26
CA ASP A 213 -19.67 -0.77 9.37
C ASP A 213 -19.63 -2.28 9.09
N HIS A 214 -20.21 -2.71 7.98
CA HIS A 214 -20.41 -4.11 7.60
C HIS A 214 -20.49 -4.25 6.08
N CYS A 215 -19.93 -5.33 5.54
CA CYS A 215 -19.99 -5.64 4.10
C CYS A 215 -19.81 -7.13 3.89
N LEU A 216 -20.73 -7.73 3.12
CA LEU A 216 -20.75 -9.17 2.86
C LEU A 216 -20.44 -9.43 1.38
N ALA A 217 -19.34 -10.13 1.11
CA ALA A 217 -18.99 -10.57 -0.22
C ALA A 217 -19.13 -12.09 -0.37
N LYS A 218 -19.58 -12.55 -1.53
CA LYS A 218 -19.57 -13.96 -1.91
C LYS A 218 -18.61 -14.15 -3.06
N LEU A 219 -17.53 -14.90 -2.82
CA LEU A 219 -16.58 -15.21 -3.87
C LEU A 219 -17.21 -16.12 -4.93
N PRO A 220 -16.69 -16.12 -6.17
CA PRO A 220 -17.18 -16.99 -7.24
C PRO A 220 -17.17 -18.49 -6.91
N ASN A 221 -16.33 -18.88 -5.96
CA ASN A 221 -16.19 -20.26 -5.50
C ASN A 221 -17.17 -20.64 -4.37
N GLY A 222 -18.07 -19.73 -3.98
CA GLY A 222 -19.12 -19.96 -2.99
C GLY A 222 -18.77 -19.58 -1.55
N LEU A 223 -17.52 -19.18 -1.28
CA LEU A 223 -17.12 -18.71 0.07
C LEU A 223 -17.71 -17.34 0.40
N SER A 224 -18.18 -17.21 1.63
CA SER A 224 -18.69 -15.97 2.18
C SER A 224 -17.61 -15.23 2.97
N VAL A 225 -17.38 -13.96 2.63
CA VAL A 225 -16.45 -13.06 3.32
C VAL A 225 -17.22 -11.93 3.94
N ASP A 226 -17.06 -11.76 5.24
CA ASP A 226 -17.72 -10.68 5.97
C ASP A 226 -16.68 -9.72 6.55
N ILE A 227 -16.85 -8.43 6.28
CA ILE A 227 -15.98 -7.35 6.74
C ILE A 227 -16.72 -6.55 7.81
N VAL A 228 -16.19 -6.52 9.03
CA VAL A 228 -16.81 -5.83 10.16
C VAL A 228 -15.87 -4.79 10.75
N TYR A 229 -16.38 -3.57 10.91
CA TYR A 229 -15.68 -2.49 11.62
C TYR A 229 -16.29 -2.19 12.99
N ALA A 230 -17.59 -2.47 13.19
CA ALA A 230 -18.30 -2.18 14.42
C ALA A 230 -18.52 -3.44 15.27
N PRO A 231 -18.20 -3.43 16.58
CA PRO A 231 -18.42 -4.58 17.47
C PRO A 231 -19.86 -5.09 17.51
N LYS A 232 -20.84 -4.20 17.33
CA LYS A 232 -22.28 -4.52 17.37
C LYS A 232 -22.71 -5.51 16.28
N LEU A 233 -22.03 -5.51 15.13
CA LEU A 233 -22.36 -6.35 13.98
C LEU A 233 -21.54 -7.64 13.94
N LEU A 234 -20.65 -7.85 14.93
CA LEU A 234 -19.77 -9.02 14.97
C LEU A 234 -20.54 -10.34 15.04
N ALA A 235 -21.62 -10.40 15.82
CA ALA A 235 -22.43 -11.60 15.94
C ALA A 235 -23.06 -12.00 14.59
N LYS A 236 -23.67 -11.04 13.89
CA LYS A 236 -24.25 -11.25 12.55
C LYS A 236 -23.20 -11.72 11.55
N ALA A 237 -22.00 -11.15 11.61
CA ALA A 237 -20.92 -11.54 10.71
C ALA A 237 -20.37 -12.93 10.98
N CYS A 238 -20.21 -13.32 12.25
CA CYS A 238 -19.80 -14.67 12.61
C CYS A 238 -20.74 -15.75 12.04
N GLU A 239 -22.05 -15.49 11.98
CA GLU A 239 -23.04 -16.44 11.45
C GLU A 239 -22.95 -16.63 9.93
N ASN A 240 -22.65 -15.55 9.20
CA ASN A 240 -22.69 -15.50 7.75
C ASN A 240 -21.33 -15.65 7.07
N ALA A 241 -20.22 -15.66 7.81
CA ALA A 241 -18.87 -15.63 7.26
C ALA A 241 -18.17 -17.00 7.33
N ASP A 242 -17.55 -17.38 6.21
CA ASP A 242 -16.47 -18.36 6.18
C ASP A 242 -15.12 -17.68 6.46
N ILE A 243 -14.94 -16.46 5.97
CA ILE A 243 -13.77 -15.62 6.21
C ILE A 243 -14.24 -14.30 6.84
N LEU A 244 -13.76 -14.02 8.05
CA LEU A 244 -14.11 -12.82 8.80
C LEU A 244 -12.94 -11.85 8.82
N ILE A 245 -13.17 -10.62 8.34
CA ILE A 245 -12.19 -9.54 8.34
C ILE A 245 -12.65 -8.48 9.33
N ALA A 246 -11.92 -8.31 10.43
CA ALA A 246 -12.28 -7.50 11.57
C ALA A 246 -11.15 -6.50 11.94
N PRO A 247 -10.85 -5.50 11.09
CA PRO A 247 -9.61 -4.72 11.19
C PRO A 247 -9.49 -3.83 12.43
N ARG A 248 -10.63 -3.45 13.03
CA ARG A 248 -10.67 -2.58 14.22
C ARG A 248 -10.82 -3.33 15.53
N LEU A 249 -11.12 -4.63 15.47
CA LEU A 249 -11.42 -5.45 16.64
C LEU A 249 -10.15 -6.18 17.09
N LYS A 250 -9.73 -5.93 18.33
CA LYS A 250 -8.57 -6.60 18.94
C LYS A 250 -8.87 -8.06 19.28
N TRP A 251 -10.10 -8.32 19.71
CA TRP A 251 -10.58 -9.63 20.10
C TRP A 251 -11.83 -9.97 19.31
N VAL A 252 -11.88 -11.19 18.79
CA VAL A 252 -13.02 -11.73 18.05
C VAL A 252 -13.37 -13.06 18.70
N ASN A 253 -14.61 -13.19 19.17
CA ASN A 253 -15.12 -14.43 19.73
C ASN A 253 -16.48 -14.72 19.12
N CYS A 254 -16.54 -15.76 18.28
CA CYS A 254 -17.76 -16.21 17.65
C CYS A 254 -18.35 -17.38 18.45
N LYS A 255 -19.53 -17.20 19.05
CA LYS A 255 -20.18 -18.20 19.91
C LYS A 255 -20.93 -19.30 19.16
N GLY A 256 -21.26 -19.07 17.89
CA GLY A 256 -22.01 -20.00 17.05
C GLY A 256 -21.14 -20.61 15.96
N ARG A 257 -21.34 -20.20 14.71
CA ARG A 257 -20.45 -20.55 13.61
C ARG A 257 -19.09 -19.89 13.83
N VAL A 258 -18.03 -20.68 13.81
CA VAL A 258 -16.65 -20.19 13.86
C VAL A 258 -16.18 -20.01 12.41
N PRO A 259 -15.87 -18.77 11.98
CA PRO A 259 -15.28 -18.53 10.68
C PRO A 259 -13.96 -19.30 10.57
N LEU A 260 -13.66 -19.78 9.37
CA LEU A 260 -12.48 -20.59 9.12
C LEU A 260 -11.20 -19.75 9.19
N ILE A 261 -11.26 -18.52 8.67
CA ILE A 261 -10.18 -17.53 8.77
C ILE A 261 -10.74 -16.29 9.47
N VAL A 262 -10.04 -15.80 10.48
CA VAL A 262 -10.37 -14.57 11.19
C VAL A 262 -9.16 -13.66 11.17
N LEU A 263 -9.25 -12.55 10.45
CA LEU A 263 -8.24 -11.48 10.46
C LEU A 263 -8.67 -10.39 11.43
N LYS A 264 -8.02 -10.33 12.58
CA LYS A 264 -8.27 -9.32 13.63
C LYS A 264 -7.25 -8.19 13.54
N ARG A 265 -7.50 -7.11 14.27
CA ARG A 265 -6.61 -5.94 14.34
C ARG A 265 -5.14 -6.30 14.62
N GLY A 266 -4.90 -7.25 15.52
CA GLY A 266 -3.55 -7.68 15.88
C GLY A 266 -2.77 -8.24 14.67
N ASP A 267 -3.44 -8.94 13.76
CA ASP A 267 -2.79 -9.54 12.59
C ASP A 267 -2.41 -8.47 11.55
N PHE A 268 -3.16 -7.38 11.48
CA PHE A 268 -2.82 -6.21 10.66
C PHE A 268 -1.66 -5.41 11.25
N GLU A 269 -1.64 -5.25 12.58
CA GLU A 269 -0.54 -4.57 13.28
C GLU A 269 0.78 -5.36 13.20
N SER A 270 0.73 -6.71 13.22
CA SER A 270 1.93 -7.55 13.16
C SER A 270 2.41 -7.87 11.73
N HIS A 271 1.50 -8.09 10.78
CA HIS A 271 1.84 -8.59 9.45
C HIS A 271 1.56 -7.60 8.30
N GLY A 272 0.87 -6.50 8.57
CA GLY A 272 0.57 -5.46 7.59
C GLY A 272 -0.52 -5.86 6.60
N THR A 273 -0.27 -5.66 5.30
CA THR A 273 -1.19 -6.01 4.22
C THR A 273 -1.28 -7.52 4.05
N HIS A 274 -2.49 -8.05 3.88
CA HIS A 274 -2.76 -9.48 3.68
C HIS A 274 -3.26 -9.73 2.26
N ALA A 275 -2.67 -10.71 1.58
CA ALA A 275 -3.12 -11.22 0.29
C ALA A 275 -3.47 -12.71 0.46
N LEU A 276 -4.72 -13.07 0.24
CA LEU A 276 -5.20 -14.44 0.38
C LEU A 276 -5.31 -15.08 -1.00
N THR A 277 -4.46 -16.07 -1.26
CA THR A 277 -4.54 -16.91 -2.43
C THR A 277 -5.21 -18.22 -2.03
N LEU A 278 -6.38 -18.48 -2.60
CA LEU A 278 -7.12 -19.71 -2.34
C LEU A 278 -6.60 -20.83 -3.25
N PRO A 279 -6.60 -22.10 -2.78
CA PRO A 279 -6.22 -23.23 -3.61
C PRO A 279 -7.20 -23.42 -4.77
N ASP A 280 -6.70 -23.91 -5.89
CA ASP A 280 -7.52 -24.32 -7.03
C ASP A 280 -8.22 -25.65 -6.68
N GLY A 281 -9.55 -25.65 -6.54
CA GLY A 281 -10.33 -26.86 -6.24
C GLY A 281 -11.77 -26.62 -5.80
N PRO A 282 -12.61 -27.68 -5.70
CA PRO A 282 -13.96 -27.57 -5.19
C PRO A 282 -13.93 -27.09 -3.74
N VAL A 283 -14.58 -25.96 -3.49
CA VAL A 283 -14.65 -25.38 -2.15
C VAL A 283 -15.46 -26.29 -1.24
N PRO A 284 -14.94 -26.60 -0.05
CA PRO A 284 -15.70 -27.35 0.92
C PRO A 284 -16.90 -26.50 1.40
N ASN A 285 -18.11 -27.04 1.23
CA ASN A 285 -19.37 -26.35 1.47
C ASN A 285 -19.75 -26.35 2.96
N ALA A 286 -20.89 -25.77 3.30
CA ALA A 286 -21.39 -25.74 4.67
C ALA A 286 -21.59 -27.15 5.26
N GLN A 287 -21.86 -28.14 4.41
CA GLN A 287 -22.06 -29.54 4.73
C GLN A 287 -20.74 -30.32 4.90
N THR A 288 -19.61 -29.82 4.37
CA THR A 288 -18.30 -30.47 4.51
C THR A 288 -17.86 -30.44 5.99
N PRO A 289 -17.31 -31.54 6.53
CA PRO A 289 -16.82 -31.58 7.91
C PRO A 289 -15.85 -30.41 8.20
N PRO A 290 -15.91 -29.80 9.40
CA PRO A 290 -15.03 -28.69 9.76
C PRO A 290 -13.54 -29.01 9.60
N ALA A 291 -13.13 -30.25 9.84
CA ALA A 291 -11.74 -30.71 9.71
C ALA A 291 -11.23 -30.66 8.26
N GLU A 292 -12.04 -31.13 7.31
CA GLU A 292 -11.71 -31.14 5.89
C GLU A 292 -11.73 -29.73 5.28
N ARG A 293 -12.67 -28.88 5.73
CA ARG A 293 -12.64 -27.42 5.47
C ARG A 293 -11.36 -26.77 5.94
N ARG A 294 -10.89 -27.12 7.14
CA ARG A 294 -9.67 -26.58 7.74
C ARG A 294 -8.44 -26.99 6.93
N HIS A 295 -8.36 -28.25 6.52
CA HIS A 295 -7.23 -28.77 5.74
C HIS A 295 -7.14 -28.14 4.34
N TRP A 296 -8.28 -27.90 3.67
CA TRP A 296 -8.30 -27.17 2.40
C TRP A 296 -7.80 -25.72 2.53
N LEU A 297 -8.06 -25.08 3.68
CA LEU A 297 -7.59 -23.72 3.95
C LEU A 297 -6.17 -23.66 4.52
N GLU A 298 -5.62 -24.73 5.09
CA GLU A 298 -4.18 -24.84 5.34
C GLU A 298 -3.38 -24.81 4.03
N ALA A 299 -3.99 -25.23 2.92
CA ALA A 299 -3.44 -25.03 1.59
C ALA A 299 -3.66 -23.61 1.04
N ALA A 300 -4.49 -22.77 1.68
CA ALA A 300 -4.64 -21.37 1.30
C ALA A 300 -3.41 -20.57 1.75
N VAL A 301 -2.76 -19.91 0.81
CA VAL A 301 -1.54 -19.15 1.07
C VAL A 301 -1.92 -17.74 1.44
N ILE A 302 -1.79 -17.40 2.72
CA ILE A 302 -1.84 -16.01 3.18
C ILE A 302 -0.45 -15.41 3.02
N THR A 303 -0.28 -14.57 2.01
CA THR A 303 0.95 -13.80 1.83
C THR A 303 0.80 -12.46 2.54
N THR A 304 1.72 -12.15 3.45
CA THR A 304 1.73 -10.89 4.19
C THR A 304 2.84 -9.97 3.70
N ALA A 305 2.57 -8.66 3.62
CA ALA A 305 3.56 -7.69 3.14
C ALA A 305 4.79 -7.58 4.04
N ILE A 306 4.64 -7.89 5.32
CA ILE A 306 5.76 -8.18 6.19
C ILE A 306 5.96 -9.70 6.15
N GLN A 307 6.89 -10.17 5.31
CA GLN A 307 7.59 -11.40 5.67
C GLN A 307 8.23 -11.10 7.03
N THR A 308 7.91 -11.92 8.04
CA THR A 308 8.64 -11.97 9.30
C THR A 308 10.09 -12.36 9.02
N GLY A 309 10.88 -11.44 8.49
CA GLY A 309 12.28 -11.39 8.86
C GLY A 309 12.27 -11.12 10.36
N THR A 310 12.85 -12.03 11.13
CA THR A 310 13.07 -11.87 12.58
C THR A 310 14.02 -10.70 12.82
N ARG A 311 13.56 -9.48 12.59
CA ARG A 311 14.32 -8.26 12.90
C ARG A 311 14.20 -8.05 14.41
N PRO A 312 15.32 -8.02 15.16
CA PRO A 312 15.30 -8.02 16.62
C PRO A 312 14.43 -6.94 17.25
N TRP A 313 14.29 -5.79 16.60
CA TRP A 313 13.57 -4.61 17.06
C TRP A 313 12.05 -4.61 16.80
N GLN A 314 11.51 -5.62 16.10
CA GLN A 314 10.06 -5.77 15.86
C GLN A 314 9.39 -6.80 16.79
N ARG A 315 10.14 -7.39 17.73
CA ARG A 315 9.54 -8.29 18.74
C ARG A 315 8.67 -7.48 19.69
N ILE A 316 7.35 -7.55 19.50
CA ILE A 316 6.40 -7.24 20.56
C ILE A 316 6.62 -8.32 21.63
N PRO A 317 6.93 -7.95 22.90
CA PRO A 317 7.06 -8.94 23.96
C PRO A 317 5.76 -9.74 24.04
N ALA A 318 5.86 -11.07 23.96
CA ALA A 318 4.72 -11.93 24.25
C ALA A 318 4.25 -11.60 25.68
N PRO A 319 2.93 -11.45 25.94
CA PRO A 319 2.46 -11.41 27.30
C PRO A 319 2.86 -12.73 27.97
N ASP A 320 3.62 -12.65 29.06
CA ASP A 320 4.06 -13.78 29.87
C ASP A 320 2.83 -14.60 30.29
N LEU A 321 2.61 -15.72 29.60
CA LEU A 321 1.56 -16.69 29.94
C LEU A 321 2.07 -17.78 30.88
N ASP A 322 3.23 -17.58 31.53
CA ASP A 322 3.85 -18.59 32.38
C ASP A 322 4.18 -18.12 33.81
N SER A 323 3.41 -17.17 34.36
CA SER A 323 3.32 -16.98 35.82
C SER A 323 2.11 -17.68 36.42
N GLY A 324 1.82 -18.88 35.92
CA GLY A 324 0.95 -19.86 36.56
C GLY A 324 1.72 -20.72 37.55
N GLN A 325 2.44 -20.13 38.51
CA GLN A 325 3.01 -20.93 39.61
C GLN A 325 3.12 -20.13 40.92
N ARG A 326 2.21 -20.46 41.83
CA ARG A 326 2.36 -20.46 43.29
C ARG A 326 2.92 -19.18 43.94
N ARG A 327 2.01 -18.32 44.37
CA ARG A 327 2.12 -17.70 45.70
C ARG A 327 0.95 -18.16 46.56
N ASP A 328 1.13 -19.34 47.16
CA ASP A 328 0.51 -19.65 48.44
C ASP A 328 1.09 -18.64 49.43
N GLY A 329 0.30 -17.62 49.76
CA GLY A 329 0.76 -16.46 50.52
C GLY A 329 -0.42 -15.66 51.04
N ASN A 330 -1.16 -16.30 51.95
CA ASN A 330 -1.81 -15.69 53.11
C ASN A 330 -2.33 -14.25 52.92
N PHE A 331 -3.58 -14.11 52.48
CA PHE A 331 -4.39 -12.92 52.75
C PHE A 331 -5.62 -13.32 53.55
N SER A 332 -5.38 -13.62 54.83
CA SER A 332 -6.38 -13.44 55.88
C SER A 332 -6.46 -11.94 56.20
N ASN A 333 -7.68 -11.44 56.41
CA ASN A 333 -8.04 -10.14 56.98
C ASN A 333 -7.75 -8.87 56.16
N ALA A 334 -8.80 -8.35 55.52
CA ALA A 334 -9.45 -7.10 55.95
C ALA A 334 -10.59 -6.70 55.00
N GLY A 335 -11.80 -6.61 55.54
CA GLY A 335 -12.77 -5.58 55.14
C GLY A 335 -13.72 -5.89 53.97
N SER A 336 -14.78 -6.67 54.22
CA SER A 336 -16.11 -6.27 53.75
C SER A 336 -17.18 -6.71 54.74
N GLY A 337 -17.50 -5.82 55.69
CA GLY A 337 -18.63 -5.96 56.59
C GLY A 337 -19.93 -5.95 55.78
N ARG A 338 -20.54 -7.12 55.63
CA ARG A 338 -21.94 -7.27 55.22
C ARG A 338 -22.83 -6.89 56.40
N ARG A 339 -23.82 -6.05 56.11
CA ARG A 339 -25.01 -5.84 56.93
C ARG A 339 -25.73 -7.17 57.15
N GLY A 340 -26.12 -7.44 58.39
CA GLY A 340 -26.99 -8.54 58.77
C GLY A 340 -26.79 -8.95 60.23
N ALA A 341 -27.47 -8.27 61.14
CA ALA A 341 -27.85 -8.79 62.46
C ALA A 341 -29.39 -8.86 62.48
N PRO A 342 -30.06 -9.52 63.45
CA PRO A 342 -29.60 -10.36 64.57
C PRO A 342 -30.20 -11.80 64.45
N GLU A 343 -29.85 -12.83 65.24
CA GLU A 343 -30.16 -13.08 66.65
C GLU A 343 -29.44 -14.38 67.10
N PRO A 344 -29.07 -14.50 68.39
CA PRO A 344 -28.54 -15.73 68.96
C PRO A 344 -29.61 -16.58 69.65
N SER A 345 -29.33 -17.87 69.69
CA SER A 345 -30.00 -18.96 70.41
C SER A 345 -30.17 -18.73 71.92
N PRO A 346 -31.09 -19.46 72.57
CA PRO A 346 -31.42 -19.32 73.99
C PRO A 346 -30.43 -20.09 74.87
N ASP A 347 -30.22 -19.64 76.10
CA ASP A 347 -30.03 -20.49 77.28
C ASP A 347 -30.04 -19.66 78.60
N PRO A 348 -30.14 -20.30 79.78
CA PRO A 348 -31.09 -19.93 80.83
C PRO A 348 -30.52 -19.00 81.92
N GLY A 349 -31.43 -18.28 82.58
CA GLY A 349 -31.17 -17.42 83.74
C GLY A 349 -32.30 -16.46 83.97
#